data_AF-A0A4D4MG32-F1
#
_entry.id   AF-A0A4D4MG32-F1
#
_cell.length_a   1.000
_cell.length_b   1.000
_cell.length_c   1.000
_cell.angle_alpha   90.00
_cell.angle_beta   90.00
_cell.angle_gamma   90.00
#
_symmetry.space_group_name_H-M   'P 1'
#
loop_
_entity.id
_entity.type
_entity.pdbx_description
1 polymer ?
#
loop_
_entity_poly.entity_id
_entity_poly.type
_entity_poly.pdbx_seq_one_letter_code
_entity_poly.pdbx_strand_id
1 'polypeptide(L)'
;MSIRETFTGLFKRTTTTAEGASFAVEQLCRCSPAWPGLETTANGYVLPAEASSHYSILTNPDTGPFVARCTGCQARYPHPWVIPQGAPMPFDWAQE
;
A
#
# COMPACT_ATOMS: atom_id res chain seq x y z
N MET A 1 6.11 -25.13 8.10
CA MET A 1 5.49 -23.82 7.84
C MET A 1 6.02 -23.29 6.53
N SER A 2 5.14 -22.96 5.60
CA SER A 2 5.50 -22.47 4.27
C SER A 2 5.91 -21.00 4.32
N ILE A 3 6.88 -20.58 3.50
CA ILE A 3 7.27 -19.17 3.33
C ILE A 3 6.04 -18.29 3.10
N ARG A 4 5.06 -18.78 2.33
CA ARG A 4 3.77 -18.09 2.11
C ARG A 4 3.04 -17.77 3.41
N GLU A 5 2.97 -18.70 4.36
CA GLU A 5 2.24 -18.49 5.63
C GLU A 5 2.94 -17.47 6.52
N THR A 6 4.27 -17.44 6.48
CA THR A 6 5.10 -16.51 7.27
C THR A 6 4.97 -15.08 6.74
N PHE A 7 5.03 -14.89 5.42
CA PHE A 7 4.84 -13.59 4.78
C PHE A 7 3.42 -13.08 4.99
N THR A 8 2.39 -13.90 4.77
CA THR A 8 0.99 -13.49 5.01
C THR A 8 0.73 -13.09 6.46
N GLY A 9 1.40 -13.73 7.44
CA GLY A 9 1.31 -13.37 8.85
C GLY A 9 1.97 -12.03 9.20
N LEU A 10 3.18 -11.79 8.69
CA LEU A 10 3.95 -10.57 8.95
C LEU A 10 3.29 -9.32 8.36
N PHE A 11 2.62 -9.46 7.23
CA PHE A 11 2.08 -8.33 6.49
C PHE A 11 0.56 -8.12 6.62
N LYS A 12 -0.14 -8.83 7.51
CA LYS A 12 -1.56 -8.52 7.81
C LYS A 12 -1.78 -7.05 8.20
N ARG A 13 -0.77 -6.39 8.79
CA ARG A 13 -0.82 -4.99 9.25
C ARG A 13 -0.63 -3.93 8.17
N THR A 14 -0.29 -4.31 6.94
CA THR A 14 0.00 -3.32 5.89
C THR A 14 -1.25 -2.92 5.11
N THR A 15 -2.29 -3.75 5.12
CA THR A 15 -3.59 -3.44 4.53
C THR A 15 -4.64 -3.03 5.55
N THR A 16 -4.44 -3.37 6.83
CA THR A 16 -5.39 -3.12 7.91
C THR A 16 -4.77 -2.44 9.13
N THR A 17 -5.55 -1.61 9.82
CA THR A 17 -5.19 -0.94 11.07
C THR A 17 -5.00 -1.96 12.21
N ALA A 18 -4.51 -1.50 13.37
CA ALA A 18 -4.38 -2.35 14.55
C ALA A 18 -5.73 -2.94 15.01
N GLU A 19 -6.83 -2.23 14.73
CA GLU A 19 -8.20 -2.61 15.00
C GLU A 19 -8.81 -3.50 13.88
N GLY A 20 -8.05 -3.78 12.81
CA GLY A 20 -8.46 -4.64 11.70
C GLY A 20 -9.26 -3.94 10.59
N ALA A 21 -9.40 -2.61 10.64
CA ALA A 21 -10.07 -1.85 9.59
C ALA A 21 -9.17 -1.71 8.35
N SER A 22 -9.72 -1.79 7.14
CA SER A 22 -8.93 -1.60 5.92
C SER A 22 -8.48 -0.15 5.77
N PHE A 23 -7.21 0.05 5.39
CA PHE A 23 -6.68 1.36 5.02
C PHE A 23 -7.27 1.87 3.70
N ALA A 24 -7.63 0.97 2.78
CA ALA A 24 -8.24 1.32 1.50
C ALA A 24 -9.74 0.99 1.51
N VAL A 25 -10.54 1.90 0.97
CA VAL A 25 -11.99 1.70 0.83
C VAL A 25 -12.29 1.16 -0.57
N GLU A 26 -13.08 0.08 -0.64
CA GLU A 26 -13.56 -0.51 -1.90
C GLU A 26 -14.64 0.38 -2.54
N GLN A 27 -14.20 1.47 -3.16
CA GLN A 27 -15.04 2.42 -3.89
C GLN A 27 -14.25 3.07 -5.04
N LEU A 28 -14.97 3.66 -6.00
CA LEU A 28 -14.36 4.51 -7.02
C LEU A 28 -13.87 5.83 -6.43
N CYS A 29 -12.79 6.37 -6.98
CA CYS A 29 -12.27 7.69 -6.59
C CYS A 29 -13.30 8.79 -6.89
N ARG A 30 -13.54 9.66 -5.91
CA ARG A 30 -14.49 10.79 -6.00
C ARG A 30 -13.82 12.15 -6.10
N CYS A 31 -12.48 12.18 -6.15
CA CYS A 31 -11.71 13.42 -6.24
C CYS A 31 -11.81 14.05 -7.64
N SER A 32 -11.64 15.37 -7.71
CA SER A 32 -11.52 16.12 -8.97
C SER A 32 -10.27 17.01 -8.91
N PRO A 33 -9.24 16.77 -9.76
CA PRO A 33 -9.12 15.66 -10.71
C PRO A 33 -9.11 14.29 -9.99
N ALA A 34 -9.47 13.23 -10.70
CA ALA A 34 -9.42 11.87 -10.16
C ALA A 34 -7.96 11.49 -9.87
N TRP A 35 -7.74 10.81 -8.74
CA TRP A 35 -6.42 10.37 -8.29
C TRP A 35 -5.40 11.51 -8.16
N PRO A 36 -5.66 12.54 -7.33
CA PRO A 36 -4.76 13.68 -7.15
C PRO A 36 -3.41 13.29 -6.54
N GLY A 37 -3.35 12.12 -5.90
CA GLY A 37 -2.14 11.46 -5.41
C GLY A 37 -2.47 10.05 -4.95
N LEU A 38 -1.44 9.20 -4.89
CA LEU A 38 -1.55 7.84 -4.36
C LEU A 38 -0.64 7.68 -3.15
N GLU A 39 -1.09 6.87 -2.21
CA GLU A 39 -0.33 6.49 -1.04
C GLU A 39 -0.59 5.02 -0.69
N THR A 40 0.29 4.41 0.09
CA THR A 40 0.10 3.09 0.69
C THR A 40 0.45 3.14 2.17
N THR A 41 0.00 2.16 2.95
CA THR A 41 0.43 2.00 4.34
C THR A 41 1.40 0.83 4.47
N ALA A 42 2.48 1.03 5.22
CA ALA A 42 3.42 -0.01 5.60
C ALA A 42 3.66 0.07 7.12
N ASN A 43 3.22 -0.95 7.86
CA ASN A 43 3.38 -1.02 9.32
C ASN A 43 2.87 0.22 10.07
N GLY A 44 1.74 0.79 9.63
CA GLY A 44 1.15 2.00 10.22
C GLY A 44 1.69 3.32 9.70
N TYR A 45 2.71 3.30 8.85
CA TYR A 45 3.26 4.51 8.22
C TYR A 45 2.75 4.69 6.79
N VAL A 46 2.44 5.93 6.43
CA VAL A 46 2.00 6.28 5.08
C VAL A 46 3.22 6.53 4.21
N LEU A 47 3.25 5.90 3.04
CA LEU A 47 4.28 6.05 2.03
C LEU A 47 3.66 6.58 0.73
N PRO A 48 4.41 7.41 -0.03
CA PRO A 48 3.97 7.78 -1.37
C PRO A 48 3.86 6.53 -2.24
N ALA A 49 2.89 6.57 -3.15
CA ALA A 49 2.74 5.59 -4.21
C ALA A 49 2.61 6.31 -5.55
N GLU A 50 3.02 5.65 -6.63
CA GLU A 50 2.94 6.19 -7.98
C GLU A 50 2.30 5.16 -8.92
N ALA A 51 1.50 5.66 -9.86
CA ALA A 51 0.97 4.84 -10.93
C ALA A 51 2.13 4.30 -11.78
N SER A 52 2.03 3.04 -12.19
CA SER A 52 3.07 2.36 -12.94
C SER A 52 2.46 1.53 -14.07
N SER A 53 3.30 1.12 -15.01
CA SER A 53 2.97 0.11 -16.02
C SER A 53 3.08 -1.33 -15.49
N HIS A 54 3.65 -1.52 -14.31
CA HIS A 54 3.95 -2.83 -13.73
C HIS A 54 3.82 -2.82 -12.21
N TYR A 55 3.69 -4.02 -11.64
CA TYR A 55 3.80 -4.24 -10.20
C TYR A 55 5.23 -4.60 -9.80
N SER A 56 5.56 -4.37 -8.54
CA SER A 56 6.67 -5.04 -7.86
C SER A 56 6.15 -6.27 -7.10
N ILE A 57 7.05 -7.10 -6.56
CA ILE A 57 6.66 -8.21 -5.69
C ILE A 57 5.83 -7.75 -4.48
N LEU A 58 6.05 -6.52 -4.02
CA LEU A 58 5.39 -5.93 -2.85
C LEU A 58 4.04 -5.28 -3.18
N THR A 59 3.84 -4.84 -4.41
CA THR A 59 2.63 -4.09 -4.83
C THR A 59 1.69 -4.91 -5.71
N ASN A 60 2.11 -6.09 -6.15
CA ASN A 60 1.28 -7.02 -6.89
C ASN A 60 0.11 -7.51 -6.00
N PRO A 61 -1.16 -7.38 -6.42
CA PRO A 61 -2.31 -7.78 -5.60
C PRO A 61 -2.38 -9.28 -5.29
N ASP A 62 -1.73 -10.15 -6.09
CA ASP A 62 -1.75 -11.60 -5.92
C ASP A 62 -0.71 -12.11 -4.90
N THR A 63 0.32 -11.32 -4.64
CA THR A 63 1.48 -11.74 -3.82
C THR A 63 1.91 -10.72 -2.79
N GLY A 64 1.73 -9.45 -3.11
CA GLY A 64 2.22 -8.30 -2.39
C GLY A 64 1.30 -7.89 -1.25
N PRO A 65 1.88 -7.42 -0.15
CA PRO A 65 1.12 -7.06 1.03
C PRO A 65 0.51 -5.66 1.01
N PHE A 66 0.84 -4.84 0.04
CA PHE A 66 0.46 -3.43 0.05
C PHE A 66 -0.75 -3.14 -0.82
N VAL A 67 -1.45 -2.06 -0.50
CA VAL A 67 -2.58 -1.55 -1.27
C VAL A 67 -2.42 -0.05 -1.44
N ALA A 68 -2.39 0.42 -2.69
CA ALA A 68 -2.46 1.84 -2.98
C ALA A 68 -3.88 2.36 -2.85
N ARG A 69 -4.00 3.57 -2.33
CA ARG A 69 -5.25 4.31 -2.15
C ARG A 69 -5.07 5.77 -2.55
N CYS A 70 -6.18 6.41 -2.87
CA CYS A 70 -6.22 7.85 -3.12
C CYS A 70 -5.91 8.64 -1.84
N THR A 71 -5.02 9.62 -1.92
CA THR A 71 -4.68 10.50 -0.78
C THR A 71 -5.90 11.30 -0.28
N GLY A 72 -6.82 11.67 -1.18
CA GLY A 72 -7.99 12.48 -0.83
C GLY A 72 -9.19 11.68 -0.29
N CYS A 73 -9.63 10.65 -1.02
CA CYS A 73 -10.85 9.91 -0.68
C CYS A 73 -10.63 8.44 -0.27
N GLN A 74 -9.37 8.02 -0.15
CA GLN A 74 -8.98 6.71 0.37
C GLN A 74 -9.51 5.51 -0.46
N ALA A 75 -10.05 5.78 -1.65
CA ALA A 75 -10.47 4.80 -2.63
C ALA A 75 -9.29 3.91 -3.03
N ARG A 76 -9.51 2.59 -3.07
CA ARG A 76 -8.50 1.62 -3.54
C ARG A 76 -8.15 1.87 -5.00
N TYR A 77 -6.86 1.98 -5.31
CA TYR A 77 -6.39 2.15 -6.67
C TYR A 77 -6.36 0.79 -7.41
N PRO A 78 -7.02 0.65 -8.58
CA PRO A 78 -7.20 -0.64 -9.24
C PRO A 78 -6.11 -1.01 -10.26
N HIS A 79 -5.19 -0.08 -10.58
CA HIS A 79 -4.19 -0.25 -11.63
C HIS A 79 -2.78 -0.49 -11.06
N PRO A 80 -1.82 -0.94 -11.88
CA PRO A 80 -0.45 -1.13 -11.43
C PRO A 80 0.17 0.13 -10.83
N TRP A 81 0.95 -0.08 -9.78
CA TRP A 81 1.52 0.98 -8.97
C TRP A 81 2.78 0.47 -8.25
N VAL A 82 3.63 1.42 -7.86
CA VAL A 82 4.89 1.17 -7.15
C VAL A 82 5.06 2.14 -6.00
N ILE A 83 5.91 1.77 -5.04
CA ILE A 83 6.49 2.73 -4.10
C ILE A 83 7.68 3.36 -4.84
N PRO A 84 7.73 4.71 -5.01
CA PRO A 84 8.79 5.35 -5.77
C PRO A 84 10.16 5.13 -5.13
N GLN A 85 11.20 5.12 -5.96
CA GLN A 85 12.57 5.01 -5.46
C GLN A 85 12.91 6.25 -4.61
N GLY A 86 13.52 6.02 -3.45
CA GLY A 86 13.82 7.09 -2.51
C GLY A 86 12.63 7.57 -1.69
N ALA A 87 11.48 6.89 -1.76
CA ALA A 87 10.44 7.05 -0.74
C ALA A 87 11.09 6.89 0.64
N PRO A 88 10.87 7.83 1.58
CA PRO A 88 11.48 7.76 2.89
C PRO A 88 11.06 6.45 3.53
N MET A 89 12.04 5.55 3.75
CA MET A 89 11.76 4.28 4.39
C MET A 89 11.29 4.61 5.81
N PRO A 90 10.08 4.18 6.22
CA PRO A 90 9.45 4.65 7.45
C PRO A 90 9.99 3.91 8.69
N PHE A 91 11.14 3.27 8.55
CA PHE A 91 11.71 2.40 9.55
C PHE A 91 12.87 3.14 10.20
N ASP A 92 12.59 3.83 11.31
CA ASP A 92 13.65 4.32 12.20
C ASP A 92 14.62 3.17 12.59
N TRP A 93 14.14 1.92 12.62
CA TRP A 93 14.93 0.71 12.88
C TRP A 93 15.76 0.21 11.69
N ALA A 94 15.54 0.69 10.46
CA ALA A 94 16.32 0.28 9.28
C ALA A 94 17.48 1.24 8.96
N GLN A 95 17.68 2.26 9.79
CA GLN A 95 18.82 3.18 9.72
C GLN A 95 20.01 2.73 10.60
N GLU A 96 19.86 1.64 11.37
CA GLU A 96 20.92 1.05 12.21
C GLU A 96 21.58 -0.18 11.58
#